data_AF-A0A841D861-F1
#
_entry.id   AF-A0A841D861-F1
#
_cell.length_a   1.000
_cell.length_b   1.000
_cell.length_c   1.000
_cell.angle_alpha   90.00
_cell.angle_beta   90.00
_cell.angle_gamma   90.00
#
_symmetry.space_group_name_H-M   'P 1'
#
loop_
_entity.id
_entity.type
_entity.pdbx_description
1 polymer ?
#
loop_
_entity_poly.entity_id
_entity_poly.type
_entity_poly.pdbx_seq_one_letter_code
_entity_poly.pdbx_strand_id
1 'polypeptide(L)'
;MSYLDITRIERLIRAERARQLVKFGPQNHPDRDPLENNYAEGVEYGFRAQRWKEINAQRAKDGRTAWDGILLEEVYEALAEKDPAKLREELVQVAAVCCTWIEAIDRRPS
;
A
#
# COMPACT_ATOMS: atom_id res chain seq x y z
N MET A 1 -2.75 -5.50 21.21
CA MET A 1 -2.08 -6.19 20.10
C MET A 1 -0.98 -7.04 20.71
N SER A 2 -1.11 -8.37 20.70
CA SER A 2 -0.07 -9.22 21.30
C SER A 2 1.14 -9.23 20.36
N TYR A 3 2.36 -9.18 20.90
CA TYR A 3 3.62 -9.22 20.13
C TYR A 3 3.71 -10.48 19.22
N LEU A 4 2.94 -11.52 19.55
CA LEU A 4 2.83 -12.77 18.79
C LEU A 4 2.10 -12.62 17.44
N ASP A 5 1.25 -11.59 17.27
CA ASP A 5 0.45 -11.41 16.05
C ASP A 5 1.27 -10.74 14.93
N ILE A 6 2.02 -9.69 15.27
CA ILE A 6 2.92 -8.98 14.35
C ILE A 6 3.95 -9.95 13.74
N THR A 7 4.59 -10.77 14.60
CA THR A 7 5.61 -11.73 14.17
C THR A 7 5.06 -12.84 13.26
N ARG A 8 3.77 -13.18 13.38
CA ARG A 8 3.12 -14.17 12.51
C ARG A 8 2.94 -13.62 11.09
N ILE A 9 2.46 -12.40 10.93
CA ILE A 9 2.22 -11.79 9.61
C ILE A 9 3.54 -11.53 8.89
N GLU A 10 4.55 -11.03 9.59
CA GLU A 10 5.89 -10.85 9.03
C GLU A 10 6.47 -12.16 8.46
N ARG A 11 6.23 -13.28 9.16
CA ARG A 11 6.65 -14.61 8.69
C ARG A 11 5.90 -15.04 7.42
N LEU A 12 4.61 -14.77 7.33
CA LEU A 12 3.81 -15.07 6.14
C LEU A 12 4.29 -14.25 4.93
N ILE A 13 4.54 -12.96 5.13
CA ILE A 13 5.09 -12.07 4.10
C ILE A 13 6.47 -12.55 3.66
N ARG A 14 7.35 -12.91 4.60
CA ARG A 14 8.69 -13.44 4.29
C ARG A 14 8.61 -14.73 3.46
N ALA A 15 7.71 -15.64 3.82
CA ALA A 15 7.49 -16.87 3.06
C ALA A 15 6.98 -16.58 1.64
N GLU A 16 6.09 -15.61 1.48
CA GLU A 16 5.63 -15.17 0.16
C GLU A 16 6.75 -14.53 -0.67
N ARG A 17 7.56 -13.65 -0.08
CA ARG A 17 8.72 -13.07 -0.77
C ARG A 17 9.74 -14.12 -1.21
N ALA A 18 9.95 -15.17 -0.41
CA ALA A 18 10.79 -16.30 -0.80
C ALA A 18 10.20 -17.04 -2.02
N ARG A 19 8.88 -17.30 -2.05
CA ARG A 19 8.20 -17.90 -3.21
C ARG A 19 8.30 -17.03 -4.46
N GLN A 20 8.12 -15.72 -4.32
CA GLN A 20 8.25 -14.76 -5.42
C GLN A 20 9.68 -14.73 -5.95
N LEU A 21 10.70 -14.77 -5.09
CA LEU A 21 12.10 -14.84 -5.51
C LEU A 21 12.39 -16.12 -6.30
N VAL A 22 11.86 -17.28 -5.85
CA VAL A 22 12.00 -18.54 -6.60
C VAL A 22 11.30 -18.47 -7.97
N LYS A 23 10.11 -17.85 -8.01
CA LYS A 23 9.28 -17.80 -9.23
C LYS A 23 9.80 -16.80 -10.27
N PHE A 24 10.24 -15.62 -9.82
CA PHE A 24 10.53 -14.49 -10.70
C PHE A 24 12.00 -14.06 -10.68
N GLY A 25 12.82 -14.58 -9.76
CA GLY A 25 14.18 -14.11 -9.55
C GLY A 25 14.25 -12.70 -8.95
N PRO A 26 15.45 -12.08 -8.90
CA PRO A 26 15.60 -10.67 -8.54
C PRO A 26 14.76 -9.77 -9.44
N GLN A 27 14.05 -8.80 -8.87
CA GLN A 27 13.22 -7.85 -9.60
C GLN A 27 13.85 -6.47 -9.50
N ASN A 28 14.37 -5.96 -10.62
CA ASN A 28 15.01 -4.63 -10.72
C ASN A 28 14.31 -3.84 -11.83
N HIS A 29 13.04 -3.52 -11.59
CA HIS A 29 12.21 -2.75 -12.53
C HIS A 29 12.33 -1.26 -12.24
N PRO A 30 12.12 -0.39 -13.25
CA PRO A 30 11.98 1.05 -13.00
C PRO A 30 10.73 1.33 -12.16
N ASP A 31 10.74 2.43 -11.41
CA ASP A 31 9.60 2.82 -10.55
C ASP A 31 8.35 3.18 -11.36
N ARG A 32 8.52 3.63 -12.61
CA ARG A 32 7.45 3.90 -13.59
C ARG A 32 7.83 3.36 -14.98
N ASP A 33 6.83 3.17 -15.85
CA ASP A 33 7.06 2.80 -17.24
C ASP A 33 7.94 3.86 -17.93
N PRO A 34 9.12 3.51 -18.49
CA PRO A 34 9.99 4.45 -19.17
C PRO A 34 9.42 5.00 -20.49
N LEU A 35 8.46 4.31 -21.12
CA LEU A 35 7.82 4.72 -22.38
C LEU A 35 6.61 5.62 -22.17
N GLU A 36 6.16 5.75 -20.94
CA GLU A 36 5.07 6.63 -20.62
C GLU A 36 5.50 8.10 -20.75
N ASN A 37 4.68 8.87 -21.47
CA ASN A 37 4.77 10.32 -21.46
C ASN A 37 4.29 10.81 -20.09
N ASN A 38 5.24 10.85 -19.14
CA ASN A 38 5.33 11.31 -17.73
C ASN A 38 4.30 12.32 -17.17
N TYR A 39 3.38 12.85 -17.96
CA TYR A 39 2.41 13.85 -17.57
C TYR A 39 1.01 13.29 -17.30
N ALA A 40 0.55 12.26 -18.01
CA ALA A 40 -0.84 11.81 -17.89
C ALA A 40 -1.07 10.96 -16.63
N GLU A 41 -0.33 9.86 -16.44
CA GLU A 41 -0.51 8.99 -15.27
C GLU A 41 0.07 9.59 -13.99
N GLY A 42 1.19 10.32 -14.04
CA GLY A 42 1.70 11.02 -12.87
C GLY A 42 0.69 12.05 -12.31
N VAL A 43 -0.03 12.73 -13.21
CA VAL A 43 -1.14 13.62 -12.83
C VAL A 43 -2.36 12.81 -12.38
N GLU A 44 -2.65 11.67 -13.00
CA GLU A 44 -3.71 10.79 -12.55
C GLU A 44 -3.45 10.26 -11.13
N TYR A 45 -2.27 9.73 -10.83
CA TYR A 45 -1.91 9.24 -9.49
C TYR A 45 -2.02 10.33 -8.44
N GLY A 46 -1.50 11.54 -8.72
CA GLY A 46 -1.65 12.68 -7.82
C GLY A 46 -3.11 13.08 -7.62
N PHE A 47 -3.92 13.09 -8.68
CA PHE A 47 -5.36 13.36 -8.61
C PHE A 47 -6.08 12.29 -7.77
N ARG A 48 -5.76 11.01 -7.96
CA ARG A 48 -6.34 9.89 -7.24
C ARG A 48 -5.95 9.90 -5.76
N ALA A 49 -4.70 10.21 -5.44
CA ALA A 49 -4.20 10.36 -4.07
C ALA A 49 -5.03 11.42 -3.33
N GLN A 50 -5.12 12.63 -3.91
CA GLN A 50 -5.91 13.73 -3.36
C GLN A 50 -7.39 13.33 -3.22
N ARG A 51 -7.94 12.65 -4.22
CA ARG A 51 -9.34 12.21 -4.20
C ARG A 51 -9.63 11.21 -3.09
N TRP A 52 -8.74 10.24 -2.86
CA TRP A 52 -8.92 9.26 -1.80
C TRP A 52 -8.74 9.85 -0.41
N LYS A 53 -7.80 10.79 -0.24
CA LYS A 53 -7.68 11.59 0.99
C LYS A 53 -8.98 12.32 1.33
N GLU A 54 -9.61 12.97 0.36
CA GLU A 54 -10.91 13.65 0.56
C GLU A 54 -12.03 12.66 0.90
N ILE A 55 -12.12 11.54 0.18
CA ILE A 55 -13.12 10.50 0.42
C ILE A 55 -12.94 9.91 1.83
N ASN A 56 -11.72 9.60 2.24
CA ASN A 56 -11.42 9.04 3.56
C ASN A 56 -11.70 10.05 4.67
N ALA A 57 -11.32 11.32 4.49
CA ALA A 57 -11.66 12.37 5.43
C ALA A 57 -13.19 12.50 5.61
N GLN A 58 -13.97 12.41 4.53
CA GLN A 58 -15.43 12.43 4.63
C GLN A 58 -15.99 11.15 5.26
N ARG A 59 -15.51 9.97 4.86
CA ARG A 59 -15.91 8.68 5.45
C ARG A 59 -15.62 8.65 6.95
N ALA A 60 -14.49 9.19 7.39
CA ALA A 60 -14.14 9.29 8.80
C ALA A 60 -15.14 10.16 9.58
N LYS A 61 -15.53 11.31 9.05
CA LYS A 61 -16.57 12.17 9.64
C LYS A 61 -17.92 11.45 9.74
N ASP A 62 -18.26 10.65 8.73
CA ASP A 62 -19.53 9.93 8.66
C ASP A 62 -19.52 8.59 9.43
N GLY A 63 -18.40 8.20 10.05
CA GLY A 63 -18.26 6.89 10.69
C GLY A 63 -18.27 5.71 9.71
N ARG A 64 -17.95 5.95 8.44
CA ARG A 64 -17.92 4.97 7.34
C ARG A 64 -16.50 4.62 6.89
N THR A 65 -15.51 4.80 7.77
CA THR A 65 -14.11 4.43 7.48
C THR A 65 -14.04 2.95 7.10
N ALA A 66 -13.37 2.68 5.99
CA ALA A 66 -13.27 1.35 5.43
C ALA A 66 -11.87 1.11 4.83
N TRP A 67 -11.44 -0.14 4.86
CA TRP A 67 -10.08 -0.54 4.53
C TRP A 67 -9.69 -0.29 3.07
N ASP A 68 -10.65 -0.37 2.15
CA ASP A 68 -10.45 -0.07 0.72
C ASP A 68 -9.91 1.35 0.53
N GLY A 69 -10.54 2.32 1.20
CA GLY A 69 -10.16 3.73 1.08
C GLY A 69 -8.80 3.99 1.70
N ILE A 70 -8.53 3.41 2.89
CA ILE A 70 -7.23 3.55 3.57
C ILE A 70 -6.11 3.01 2.67
N LEU A 71 -6.28 1.81 2.11
CA LEU A 71 -5.27 1.23 1.22
C LEU A 71 -5.05 2.07 -0.04
N LEU A 72 -6.15 2.53 -0.67
CA LEU A 72 -6.04 3.28 -1.92
C LEU A 72 -5.41 4.66 -1.73
N GLU A 73 -5.60 5.32 -0.58
CA GLU A 73 -4.87 6.56 -0.28
C GLU A 73 -3.35 6.33 -0.30
N GLU A 74 -2.84 5.38 0.50
CA GLU A 74 -1.40 5.08 0.58
C GLU A 74 -0.83 4.62 -0.77
N VAL A 75 -1.56 3.78 -1.51
CA VAL A 75 -1.12 3.28 -2.82
C VAL A 75 -0.97 4.42 -3.81
N TYR A 76 -1.95 5.33 -3.89
CA TYR A 76 -1.86 6.44 -4.83
C TYR A 76 -0.88 7.53 -4.39
N GLU A 77 -0.69 7.75 -3.09
CA GLU A 77 0.40 8.61 -2.58
C GLU A 77 1.78 8.05 -2.99
N ALA A 78 2.01 6.74 -2.82
CA ALA A 78 3.22 6.08 -3.30
C ALA A 78 3.42 6.22 -4.83
N LEU A 79 2.39 5.92 -5.63
CA LEU A 79 2.49 5.99 -7.10
C LEU A 79 2.70 7.43 -7.63
N ALA A 80 2.25 8.44 -6.89
CA ALA A 80 2.43 9.85 -7.24
C ALA A 80 3.84 10.38 -6.88
N GLU A 81 4.54 9.74 -5.94
CA GLU A 81 5.85 10.19 -5.46
C GLU A 81 6.96 10.04 -6.51
N LYS A 82 7.87 11.01 -6.58
CA LYS A 82 8.99 11.07 -7.54
C LYS A 82 10.35 11.02 -6.86
N ASP A 83 10.41 11.36 -5.58
CA ASP A 83 11.59 11.25 -4.74
C ASP A 83 11.76 9.79 -4.28
N PRO A 84 12.86 9.09 -4.63
CA PRO A 84 13.05 7.69 -4.26
C PRO A 84 13.06 7.43 -2.75
N ALA A 85 13.54 8.37 -1.93
CA ALA A 85 13.57 8.21 -0.49
C ALA A 85 12.15 8.23 0.08
N LYS A 86 11.32 9.18 -0.38
CA LYS A 86 9.91 9.27 0.01
C LYS A 86 9.09 8.11 -0.54
N LEU A 87 9.31 7.72 -1.81
CA LEU A 87 8.64 6.55 -2.40
C LEU A 87 8.85 5.31 -1.53
N ARG A 88 10.08 5.09 -1.05
CA ARG A 88 10.38 3.99 -0.13
C ARG A 88 9.59 4.11 1.18
N GLU A 89 9.45 5.30 1.73
CA GLU A 89 8.64 5.54 2.94
C GLU A 89 7.17 5.20 2.67
N GLU A 90 6.57 5.71 1.59
CA GLU A 90 5.18 5.43 1.23
C GLU A 90 4.92 3.93 0.98
N LEU A 91 5.83 3.24 0.31
CA LEU A 91 5.72 1.78 0.11
C LEU A 91 5.76 1.02 1.45
N VAL A 92 6.47 1.51 2.46
CA VAL A 92 6.43 0.96 3.81
C VAL A 92 5.07 1.22 4.46
N GLN A 93 4.48 2.41 4.27
CA GLN A 93 3.12 2.72 4.77
C GLN A 93 2.06 1.80 4.15
N VAL A 94 2.11 1.59 2.82
CA VAL A 94 1.25 0.63 2.10
C VAL A 94 1.37 -0.77 2.71
N ALA A 95 2.59 -1.24 2.95
CA ALA A 95 2.82 -2.55 3.56
C ALA A 95 2.26 -2.62 4.99
N ALA A 96 2.42 -1.57 5.78
CA ALA A 96 1.88 -1.49 7.14
C ALA A 96 0.34 -1.51 7.16
N VAL A 97 -0.32 -0.80 6.23
CA VAL A 97 -1.78 -0.86 6.06
C VAL A 97 -2.23 -2.27 5.68
N CYS A 98 -1.53 -2.94 4.77
CA CYS A 98 -1.83 -4.33 4.40
C CYS A 98 -1.74 -5.27 5.62
N CYS A 99 -0.66 -5.17 6.42
CA CYS A 99 -0.53 -5.93 7.66
C CYS A 99 -1.70 -5.67 8.61
N THR A 100 -2.01 -4.40 8.86
CA THR A 100 -3.08 -4.00 9.78
C THR A 100 -4.44 -4.50 9.33
N TRP A 101 -4.72 -4.48 8.02
CA TRP A 101 -5.96 -5.03 7.45
C TRP A 101 -6.03 -6.55 7.63
N ILE A 102 -4.94 -7.29 7.37
CA ILE A 102 -4.87 -8.74 7.61
C ILE A 102 -5.18 -9.05 9.09
N GLU A 103 -4.56 -8.34 10.03
CA GLU A 103 -4.87 -8.53 11.45
C GLU A 103 -6.34 -8.23 11.77
N ALA A 104 -6.90 -7.20 11.14
CA ALA A 104 -8.30 -6.86 11.31
C ALA A 104 -9.24 -7.91 10.72
N ILE A 105 -8.80 -8.70 9.74
CA ILE A 105 -9.51 -9.89 9.24
C ILE A 105 -9.38 -11.01 10.26
N ASP A 106 -8.18 -11.31 10.73
CA ASP A 106 -7.88 -12.41 11.67
C ASP A 106 -8.60 -12.24 13.02
N ARG A 107 -8.88 -10.99 13.45
CA ARG A 107 -9.65 -10.69 14.66
C ARG A 107 -11.17 -10.88 14.51
N ARG A 108 -11.69 -10.99 13.28
CA ARG A 108 -13.15 -11.13 13.07
C ARG A 108 -13.57 -12.54 13.51
N PRO A 109 -14.68 -12.67 14.25
CA PRO A 109 -15.27 -13.98 14.48
C PRO A 109 -15.68 -14.60 13.13
N SER A 110 -15.36 -15.87 12.95
CA SER A 110 -15.79 -16.70 11.82
C SER A 110 -17.28 -16.99 11.85
#